data_AF-I0JS07-F1
#
_entry.id   AF-I0JS07-F1
#
_cell.length_a   1.000
_cell.length_b   1.000
_cell.length_c   1.000
_cell.angle_alpha   90.00
_cell.angle_beta   90.00
_cell.angle_gamma   90.00
#
_symmetry.space_group_name_H-M   'P 1'
#
loop_
_entity.id
_entity.type
_entity.pdbx_description
1 polymer ?
#
loop_
_entity_poly.entity_id
_entity_poly.type
_entity_poly.pdbx_seq_one_letter_code
_entity_poly.pdbx_strand_id
1 'polypeptide(L)'
;MREEGKKSVTKLKFKRLMRKKWLYPALYLSVAALVLVGVFWYQQSGKEVENQLANQSETEVQDEFTTQDSGEASVPVMEQNENLQMPVVDEEAASIVTKFYDYNASQEDQESALVLYNNKYYQSEGVDITREDGEAFEVTAALSGTVTEVKEDPLYGNVIEITHDEDVSTVYASLADIKVQAGSEVTQGDVLGSAGQNSFGQASGVHVHFELRNEGQPVNPESFFGQPSSKISEEVKEEAEAEKETEVPSAEDDSAPAEDSAEEPEVSDEPNDEELNTDEDPADNTEGEQTPDEDSASSISTTQT
;
A
#
# COMPACT_ATOMS: atom_id res chain seq x y z
N MET A 1 -53.53 103.31 -10.17
CA MET A 1 -52.69 102.10 -10.03
C MET A 1 -51.30 102.49 -10.51
N ARG A 2 -50.28 102.38 -9.65
CA ARG A 2 -49.00 103.11 -9.77
C ARG A 2 -47.85 102.12 -9.99
N GLU A 3 -46.96 102.55 -10.87
CA GLU A 3 -45.78 101.89 -11.44
C GLU A 3 -44.55 101.79 -10.52
N GLU A 4 -43.59 100.95 -10.98
CA GLU A 4 -42.11 101.01 -10.90
C GLU A 4 -41.30 100.50 -9.67
N GLY A 5 -40.31 99.62 -9.95
CA GLY A 5 -38.88 100.01 -9.86
C GLY A 5 -37.88 99.30 -8.90
N LYS A 6 -36.92 98.54 -9.48
CA LYS A 6 -35.43 98.48 -9.28
C LYS A 6 -34.72 97.98 -7.98
N LYS A 7 -33.81 96.99 -8.23
CA LYS A 7 -32.34 96.86 -7.93
C LYS A 7 -31.76 96.77 -6.48
N SER A 8 -31.06 95.65 -6.24
CA SER A 8 -29.69 95.44 -5.65
C SER A 8 -29.13 96.47 -4.66
N VAL A 9 -28.72 96.04 -3.44
CA VAL A 9 -27.36 96.21 -2.83
C VAL A 9 -27.25 95.33 -1.56
N THR A 10 -26.23 94.47 -1.45
CA THR A 10 -25.47 94.29 -0.18
C THR A 10 -24.08 93.73 -0.47
N LYS A 11 -23.14 94.64 -0.77
CA LYS A 11 -21.70 94.44 -0.54
C LYS A 11 -21.35 95.07 0.80
N LEU A 12 -20.26 94.57 1.41
CA LEU A 12 -19.41 95.17 2.46
C LEU A 12 -19.61 94.68 3.91
N LYS A 13 -19.06 93.49 4.25
CA LYS A 13 -18.40 93.25 5.57
C LYS A 13 -17.17 92.30 5.54
N PHE A 14 -16.65 91.91 4.37
CA PHE A 14 -15.53 90.95 4.30
C PHE A 14 -14.13 91.55 4.50
N LYS A 15 -14.00 92.88 4.59
CA LYS A 15 -12.69 93.56 4.54
C LYS A 15 -11.99 93.76 5.89
N ARG A 16 -12.43 93.08 6.97
CA ARG A 16 -11.81 93.23 8.30
C ARG A 16 -11.23 91.95 8.91
N LEU A 17 -11.41 90.79 8.28
CA LEU A 17 -10.87 89.52 8.81
C LEU A 17 -9.45 89.19 8.30
N MET A 18 -9.00 89.79 7.20
CA MET A 18 -7.69 89.53 6.58
C MET A 18 -6.57 90.43 7.13
N ARG A 19 -6.33 90.42 8.45
CA ARG A 19 -5.18 91.15 9.07
C ARG A 19 -4.51 90.42 10.24
N LYS A 20 -4.62 89.10 10.35
CA LYS A 20 -3.84 88.32 11.33
C LYS A 20 -2.82 87.44 10.62
N LYS A 21 -1.53 87.64 10.93
CA LYS A 21 -0.37 86.91 10.35
C LYS A 21 -0.40 85.39 10.60
N TRP A 22 -1.32 84.90 11.44
CA TRP A 22 -1.55 83.48 11.71
C TRP A 22 -2.59 82.82 10.80
N LEU A 23 -3.31 83.58 9.97
CA LEU A 23 -4.30 83.00 9.05
C LEU A 23 -3.65 82.19 7.92
N TYR A 24 -2.46 82.59 7.46
CA TYR A 24 -1.75 81.85 6.42
C TYR A 24 -1.27 80.46 6.89
N PRO A 25 -0.62 80.29 8.06
CA PRO A 25 -0.27 78.94 8.54
C PRO A 25 -1.50 78.09 8.90
N ALA A 26 -2.56 78.67 9.48
CA ALA A 26 -3.80 77.93 9.76
C ALA A 26 -4.55 77.49 8.49
N LEU A 27 -4.55 78.33 7.44
CA LEU A 27 -5.11 78.00 6.13
C LEU A 27 -4.25 76.95 5.40
N TYR A 28 -2.93 76.99 5.58
CA TYR A 28 -2.04 75.99 4.99
C TYR A 28 -2.23 74.61 5.65
N LEU A 29 -2.42 74.58 6.97
CA LEU A 29 -2.73 73.33 7.70
C LEU A 29 -4.08 72.73 7.31
N SER A 30 -5.11 73.55 7.07
CA SER A 30 -6.41 73.02 6.63
C SER A 30 -6.39 72.48 5.20
N VAL A 31 -5.64 73.13 4.30
CA VAL A 31 -5.43 72.63 2.94
C VAL A 31 -4.56 71.37 2.94
N ALA A 32 -3.51 71.31 3.76
CA ALA A 32 -2.69 70.12 3.90
C ALA A 32 -3.49 68.93 4.46
N ALA A 33 -4.38 69.15 5.43
CA ALA A 33 -5.26 68.12 5.94
C ALA A 33 -6.23 67.59 4.87
N LEU A 34 -6.79 68.46 4.02
CA LEU A 34 -7.64 68.04 2.90
C LEU A 34 -6.89 67.24 1.84
N VAL A 35 -5.64 67.61 1.54
CA VAL A 35 -4.79 66.84 0.63
C VAL A 35 -4.46 65.48 1.22
N LEU A 36 -4.15 65.40 2.53
CA LEU A 36 -3.90 64.11 3.19
C LEU A 36 -5.16 63.23 3.24
N VAL A 37 -6.34 63.79 3.45
CA VAL A 37 -7.61 63.04 3.36
C VAL A 37 -7.86 62.58 1.93
N GLY A 38 -7.54 63.39 0.92
CA GLY A 38 -7.62 63.00 -0.49
C GLY A 38 -6.61 61.90 -0.87
N VAL A 39 -5.38 61.96 -0.36
CA VAL A 39 -4.36 60.91 -0.57
C VAL A 39 -4.71 59.65 0.21
N PHE A 40 -5.27 59.76 1.41
CA PHE A 40 -5.79 58.62 2.18
C PHE A 40 -6.95 57.96 1.47
N TRP A 41 -7.91 58.73 0.92
CA TRP A 41 -8.96 58.21 0.05
C TRP A 41 -8.38 57.60 -1.22
N TYR A 42 -7.38 58.20 -1.86
CA TYR A 42 -6.74 57.65 -3.05
C TYR A 42 -6.00 56.33 -2.76
N GLN A 43 -5.32 56.21 -1.62
CA GLN A 43 -4.67 54.98 -1.16
C GLN A 43 -5.66 53.93 -0.67
N GLN A 44 -6.80 54.34 -0.10
CA GLN A 44 -7.89 53.45 0.31
C GLN A 44 -8.64 52.92 -0.92
N SER A 45 -8.96 53.78 -1.89
CA SER A 45 -9.62 53.42 -3.16
C SER A 45 -8.72 52.57 -4.06
N GLY A 46 -7.38 52.66 -3.94
CA GLY A 46 -6.46 51.72 -4.57
C GLY A 46 -6.44 50.34 -3.91
N LYS A 47 -6.69 50.25 -2.60
CA LYS A 47 -6.82 48.96 -1.89
C LYS A 47 -8.19 48.32 -2.05
N GLU A 48 -9.20 49.06 -2.52
CA GLU A 48 -10.54 48.52 -2.81
C GLU A 48 -10.63 47.84 -4.18
N VAL A 49 -9.72 48.14 -5.12
CA VAL A 49 -9.65 47.45 -6.42
C VAL A 49 -8.87 46.13 -6.33
N GLU A 50 -7.86 46.02 -5.46
CA GLU A 50 -7.16 44.76 -5.20
C GLU A 50 -8.02 43.77 -4.40
N ASN A 51 -8.92 44.29 -3.55
CA ASN A 51 -9.86 43.47 -2.77
C ASN A 51 -11.18 43.17 -3.50
N GLN A 52 -11.45 43.83 -4.64
CA GLN A 52 -12.55 43.47 -5.55
C GLN A 52 -12.10 42.61 -6.73
N LEU A 53 -10.81 42.57 -7.08
CA LEU A 53 -10.28 41.57 -8.02
C LEU A 53 -10.07 40.19 -7.36
N ALA A 54 -9.99 40.14 -6.03
CA ALA A 54 -9.97 38.90 -5.26
C ALA A 54 -11.36 38.36 -4.88
N ASN A 55 -12.46 39.07 -5.23
CA ASN A 55 -13.79 38.68 -4.76
C ASN A 55 -14.97 39.02 -5.69
N GLN A 56 -14.71 39.30 -6.98
CA GLN A 56 -15.75 39.46 -8.01
C GLN A 56 -15.29 38.83 -9.33
N SER A 57 -15.18 37.51 -9.34
CA SER A 57 -15.29 36.72 -10.55
C SER A 57 -16.37 35.68 -10.35
N GLU A 58 -17.57 36.14 -9.97
CA GLU A 58 -18.79 35.34 -10.05
C GLU A 58 -20.01 36.27 -9.92
N THR A 59 -20.66 36.56 -11.05
CA THR A 59 -22.12 36.76 -11.15
C THR A 59 -22.51 36.73 -12.64
N GLU A 60 -23.13 35.60 -13.00
CA GLU A 60 -24.23 35.43 -13.96
C GLU A 60 -23.99 35.70 -15.46
N VAL A 61 -23.64 34.63 -16.16
CA VAL A 61 -24.41 34.23 -17.35
C VAL A 61 -25.44 33.20 -16.86
N GLN A 62 -26.73 33.54 -16.96
CA GLN A 62 -27.83 32.60 -16.74
C GLN A 62 -27.76 31.51 -17.80
N ASP A 63 -27.22 30.35 -17.41
CA ASP A 63 -27.64 29.06 -17.93
C ASP A 63 -27.86 28.13 -16.73
N GLU A 64 -29.05 27.54 -16.74
CA GLU A 64 -29.66 26.77 -15.66
C GLU A 64 -28.90 25.45 -15.43
N PHE A 65 -28.06 25.39 -14.40
CA PHE A 65 -27.68 24.12 -13.79
C PHE A 65 -27.48 24.32 -12.28
N THR A 66 -28.48 23.95 -11.49
CA THR A 66 -28.38 23.86 -10.04
C THR A 66 -27.38 22.77 -9.67
N THR A 67 -26.16 23.15 -9.29
CA THR A 67 -25.26 22.32 -8.49
C THR A 67 -25.34 22.74 -7.04
N GLN A 68 -25.72 21.78 -6.21
CA GLN A 68 -25.83 21.87 -4.77
C GLN A 68 -24.41 21.88 -4.19
N ASP A 69 -23.94 23.06 -3.81
CA ASP A 69 -22.68 23.28 -3.09
C ASP A 69 -22.68 22.47 -1.78
N SER A 70 -22.03 21.32 -1.82
CA SER A 70 -21.70 20.50 -0.66
C SER A 70 -20.26 20.84 -0.32
N GLY A 71 -20.06 21.50 0.83
CA GLY A 71 -18.76 21.98 1.30
C GLY A 71 -17.80 20.87 1.72
N GLU A 72 -17.47 19.97 0.80
CA GLU A 72 -16.38 19.02 0.94
C GLU A 72 -15.12 19.68 0.41
N ALA A 73 -14.11 19.78 1.29
CA ALA A 73 -12.79 20.22 0.91
C ALA A 73 -12.30 19.32 -0.22
N SER A 74 -12.14 19.88 -1.42
CA SER A 74 -11.57 19.15 -2.55
C SER A 74 -10.15 18.74 -2.19
N VAL A 75 -9.97 17.44 -1.90
CA VAL A 75 -8.66 16.83 -1.76
C VAL A 75 -8.02 16.88 -3.15
N PRO A 76 -6.82 17.46 -3.32
CA PRO A 76 -6.16 17.40 -4.61
C PRO A 76 -5.92 15.94 -4.99
N VAL A 77 -6.43 15.52 -6.14
CA VAL A 77 -6.09 14.24 -6.78
C VAL A 77 -4.68 14.39 -7.33
N MET A 78 -3.68 14.26 -6.47
CA MET A 78 -2.32 13.98 -6.93
C MET A 78 -2.34 12.50 -7.31
N GLU A 79 -2.30 12.19 -8.60
CA GLU A 79 -1.88 10.87 -9.06
C GLU A 79 -0.51 10.63 -8.42
N GLN A 80 -0.47 9.78 -7.39
CA GLN A 80 0.75 9.44 -6.69
C GLN A 80 1.50 8.44 -7.56
N ASN A 81 2.20 8.96 -8.58
CA ASN A 81 3.11 8.15 -9.37
C ASN A 81 4.38 7.93 -8.54
N GLU A 82 4.25 7.09 -7.53
CA GLU A 82 5.33 6.64 -6.66
C GLU A 82 6.08 5.48 -7.32
N ASN A 83 7.38 5.43 -7.08
CA ASN A 83 8.16 4.28 -7.49
C ASN A 83 8.08 3.22 -6.40
N LEU A 84 7.84 1.95 -6.77
CA LEU A 84 7.82 0.84 -5.81
C LEU A 84 9.17 0.76 -5.08
N GLN A 85 9.15 0.85 -3.76
CA GLN A 85 10.35 0.69 -2.92
C GLN A 85 10.42 -0.73 -2.35
N MET A 86 11.60 -1.17 -1.93
CA MET A 86 11.67 -2.39 -1.13
C MET A 86 10.98 -2.16 0.23
N PRO A 87 10.28 -3.18 0.79
CA PRO A 87 9.52 -3.06 2.03
C PRO A 87 10.40 -3.10 3.30
N VAL A 88 11.55 -2.41 3.25
CA VAL A 88 12.56 -2.36 4.32
C VAL A 88 13.03 -0.92 4.56
N VAL A 89 13.53 -0.63 5.76
CA VAL A 89 14.11 0.68 6.09
C VAL A 89 15.54 0.82 5.53
N ASP A 90 16.32 -0.26 5.57
CA ASP A 90 17.73 -0.28 5.14
C ASP A 90 17.90 -1.32 4.03
N GLU A 91 17.93 -0.83 2.79
CA GLU A 91 18.08 -1.67 1.59
C GLU A 91 19.46 -2.31 1.48
N GLU A 92 20.51 -1.69 2.01
CA GLU A 92 21.88 -2.20 1.90
C GLU A 92 22.13 -3.40 2.81
N ALA A 93 21.40 -3.48 3.92
CA ALA A 93 21.45 -4.59 4.85
C ALA A 93 20.51 -5.75 4.46
N ALA A 94 19.60 -5.52 3.51
CA ALA A 94 18.59 -6.47 3.09
C ALA A 94 19.07 -7.36 1.94
N SER A 95 18.65 -8.62 1.95
CA SER A 95 18.88 -9.58 0.87
C SER A 95 17.65 -10.44 0.62
N ILE A 96 17.42 -10.79 -0.64
CA ILE A 96 16.35 -11.69 -1.06
C ILE A 96 16.88 -13.13 -1.00
N VAL A 97 16.24 -13.97 -0.18
CA VAL A 97 16.64 -15.38 0.02
C VAL A 97 15.75 -16.36 -0.72
N THR A 98 14.49 -16.00 -0.96
CA THR A 98 13.56 -16.76 -1.80
C THR A 98 12.99 -15.81 -2.84
N LYS A 99 13.12 -16.19 -4.11
CA LYS A 99 12.67 -15.38 -5.24
C LYS A 99 11.23 -15.71 -5.63
N PHE A 100 10.65 -14.88 -6.48
CA PHE A 100 9.40 -15.19 -7.17
C PHE A 100 9.61 -16.35 -8.16
N TYR A 101 8.66 -17.27 -8.25
CA TYR A 101 8.78 -18.42 -9.15
C TYR A 101 8.41 -18.05 -10.59
N ASP A 102 9.40 -18.04 -11.48
CA ASP A 102 9.21 -17.82 -12.92
C ASP A 102 9.51 -19.11 -13.73
N TYR A 103 8.55 -19.53 -14.53
CA TYR A 103 8.64 -20.71 -15.41
C TYR A 103 9.71 -20.57 -16.50
N ASN A 104 10.08 -19.34 -16.86
CA ASN A 104 11.06 -19.03 -17.89
C ASN A 104 12.47 -18.75 -17.32
N ALA A 105 12.62 -18.72 -15.99
CA ALA A 105 13.89 -18.48 -15.33
C ALA A 105 14.86 -19.67 -15.44
N SER A 106 16.12 -19.45 -15.04
CA SER A 106 17.12 -20.51 -14.98
C SER A 106 16.74 -21.58 -13.95
N GLN A 107 17.25 -22.80 -14.09
CA GLN A 107 16.98 -23.87 -13.11
C GLN A 107 17.42 -23.46 -11.69
N GLU A 108 18.54 -22.74 -11.57
CA GLU A 108 19.04 -22.24 -10.29
C GLU A 108 18.06 -21.24 -9.66
N ASP A 109 17.51 -20.32 -10.45
CA ASP A 109 16.51 -19.36 -9.98
C ASP A 109 15.20 -20.06 -9.60
N GLN A 110 14.75 -21.03 -10.39
CA GLN A 110 13.57 -21.85 -10.09
C GLN A 110 13.73 -22.60 -8.77
N GLU A 111 14.89 -23.22 -8.53
CA GLU A 111 15.18 -23.91 -7.27
C GLU A 111 15.19 -22.94 -6.08
N SER A 112 15.70 -21.72 -6.26
CA SER A 112 15.70 -20.67 -5.22
C SER A 112 14.30 -20.08 -4.93
N ALA A 113 13.33 -20.30 -5.81
CA ALA A 113 11.95 -19.84 -5.68
C ALA A 113 10.99 -20.93 -5.16
N LEU A 114 11.52 -22.06 -4.67
CA LEU A 114 10.72 -23.13 -4.09
C LEU A 114 10.70 -23.07 -2.56
N VAL A 115 9.49 -23.10 -1.99
CA VAL A 115 9.25 -23.17 -0.55
C VAL A 115 8.98 -24.63 -0.15
N LEU A 116 9.78 -25.15 0.78
CA LEU A 116 9.61 -26.52 1.30
C LEU A 116 8.74 -26.50 2.56
N TYR A 117 7.54 -27.09 2.47
CA TYR A 117 6.64 -27.24 3.60
C TYR A 117 6.02 -28.64 3.64
N ASN A 118 6.06 -29.31 4.81
CA ASN A 118 5.53 -30.67 5.01
C ASN A 118 5.97 -31.68 3.92
N ASN A 119 7.27 -31.70 3.61
CA ASN A 119 7.88 -32.56 2.57
C ASN A 119 7.34 -32.36 1.15
N LYS A 120 6.71 -31.20 0.88
CA LYS A 120 6.24 -30.80 -0.45
C LYS A 120 6.84 -29.43 -0.81
N TYR A 121 7.18 -29.27 -2.08
CA TYR A 121 7.61 -27.99 -2.64
C TYR A 121 6.40 -27.20 -3.14
N TYR A 122 6.41 -25.91 -2.85
CA TYR A 122 5.46 -24.91 -3.32
C TYR A 122 6.23 -23.84 -4.09
N GLN A 123 5.59 -23.25 -5.08
CA GLN A 123 6.13 -22.12 -5.82
C GLN A 123 5.93 -20.85 -4.98
N SER A 124 6.95 -20.00 -4.92
CA SER A 124 6.83 -18.69 -4.26
C SER A 124 6.02 -17.74 -5.15
N GLU A 125 5.03 -17.08 -4.55
CA GLU A 125 4.19 -16.04 -5.18
C GLU A 125 4.74 -14.63 -4.93
N GLY A 126 5.90 -14.53 -4.29
CA GLY A 126 6.55 -13.27 -3.93
C GLY A 126 8.03 -13.47 -3.65
N VAL A 127 8.60 -12.57 -2.84
CA VAL A 127 10.00 -12.62 -2.42
C VAL A 127 10.12 -12.65 -0.91
N ASP A 128 11.04 -13.45 -0.39
CA ASP A 128 11.41 -13.42 1.02
C ASP A 128 12.64 -12.53 1.21
N ILE A 129 12.47 -11.45 1.96
CA ILE A 129 13.51 -10.48 2.26
C ILE A 129 13.96 -10.67 3.71
N THR A 130 15.27 -10.80 3.92
CA THR A 130 15.91 -10.93 5.23
C THR A 130 17.05 -9.94 5.39
N ARG A 131 17.60 -9.83 6.59
CA ARG A 131 18.81 -9.06 6.89
C ARG A 131 20.01 -10.01 6.97
N GLU A 132 21.18 -9.58 6.48
CA GLU A 132 22.38 -10.44 6.44
C GLU A 132 22.81 -11.00 7.82
N ASP A 133 22.54 -10.26 8.90
CA ASP A 133 22.85 -10.68 10.27
C ASP A 133 21.75 -11.53 10.94
N GLY A 134 20.62 -11.73 10.26
CA GLY A 134 19.51 -12.58 10.69
C GLY A 134 18.67 -12.03 11.85
N GLU A 135 18.87 -10.79 12.30
CA GLU A 135 17.99 -10.19 13.32
C GLU A 135 16.78 -9.47 12.71
N ALA A 136 15.72 -9.34 13.52
CA ALA A 136 14.49 -8.68 13.12
C ALA A 136 14.71 -7.21 12.73
N PHE A 137 13.97 -6.75 11.74
CA PHE A 137 14.02 -5.40 11.19
C PHE A 137 12.61 -4.85 10.97
N GLU A 138 12.50 -3.54 10.83
CA GLU A 138 11.23 -2.88 10.55
C GLU A 138 10.81 -3.08 9.10
N VAL A 139 9.55 -3.47 8.90
CA VAL A 139 8.93 -3.63 7.59
C VAL A 139 8.14 -2.38 7.26
N THR A 140 8.35 -1.83 6.07
CA THR A 140 7.75 -0.57 5.63
C THR A 140 6.79 -0.79 4.47
N ALA A 141 5.85 0.15 4.29
CA ALA A 141 4.96 0.17 3.14
C ALA A 141 5.76 0.46 1.86
N ALA A 142 5.71 -0.47 0.89
CA ALA A 142 6.39 -0.34 -0.40
C ALA A 142 5.75 0.74 -1.30
N LEU A 143 4.47 1.05 -1.10
CA LEU A 143 3.68 2.09 -1.78
C LEU A 143 2.67 2.69 -0.80
N SER A 144 2.29 3.95 -1.02
CA SER A 144 1.17 4.60 -0.34
C SER A 144 -0.15 3.89 -0.67
N GLY A 145 -1.06 3.75 0.29
CA GLY A 145 -2.32 3.04 0.05
C GLY A 145 -3.18 2.89 1.31
N THR A 146 -4.21 2.05 1.19
CA THR A 146 -5.11 1.73 2.30
C THR A 146 -4.91 0.29 2.74
N VAL A 147 -4.70 0.07 4.04
CA VAL A 147 -4.62 -1.27 4.63
C VAL A 147 -6.00 -1.93 4.53
N THR A 148 -6.14 -2.99 3.72
CA THR A 148 -7.41 -3.67 3.47
C THR A 148 -7.60 -4.91 4.34
N GLU A 149 -6.50 -5.59 4.69
CA GLU A 149 -6.54 -6.75 5.57
C GLU A 149 -5.41 -6.72 6.60
N VAL A 150 -5.73 -7.14 7.82
CA VAL A 150 -4.76 -7.45 8.88
C VAL A 150 -5.23 -8.73 9.54
N LYS A 151 -4.42 -9.79 9.50
CA LYS A 151 -4.76 -11.08 10.09
C LYS A 151 -3.55 -11.80 10.70
N GLU A 152 -3.83 -12.66 11.67
CA GLU A 152 -2.87 -13.61 12.23
C GLU A 152 -3.14 -14.98 11.59
N ASP A 153 -2.16 -15.51 10.85
CA ASP A 153 -2.24 -16.81 10.21
C ASP A 153 -1.23 -17.80 10.85
N PRO A 154 -1.66 -18.99 11.30
CA PRO A 154 -0.76 -19.96 11.93
C PRO A 154 0.38 -20.46 11.04
N LEU A 155 0.21 -20.42 9.72
CA LEU A 155 1.16 -20.90 8.73
C LEU A 155 2.05 -19.75 8.23
N TYR A 156 1.45 -18.60 7.93
CA TYR A 156 2.12 -17.44 7.32
C TYR A 156 2.59 -16.38 8.32
N GLY A 157 2.22 -16.47 9.59
CA GLY A 157 2.48 -15.43 10.59
C GLY A 157 1.46 -14.29 10.51
N ASN A 158 1.83 -13.10 11.00
CA ASN A 158 0.97 -11.94 10.79
C ASN A 158 1.07 -11.47 9.34
N VAL A 159 -0.09 -11.14 8.76
CA VAL A 159 -0.25 -10.73 7.37
C VAL A 159 -0.95 -9.37 7.31
N ILE A 160 -0.42 -8.48 6.48
CA ILE A 160 -1.00 -7.19 6.13
C ILE A 160 -1.18 -7.15 4.61
N GLU A 161 -2.35 -6.73 4.15
CA GLU A 161 -2.61 -6.43 2.75
C GLU A 161 -2.92 -4.94 2.60
N ILE A 162 -2.33 -4.31 1.59
CA ILE A 162 -2.51 -2.90 1.28
C ILE A 162 -2.95 -2.79 -0.17
N THR A 163 -4.06 -2.10 -0.41
CA THR A 163 -4.53 -1.77 -1.74
C THR A 163 -4.06 -0.37 -2.13
N HIS A 164 -3.59 -0.27 -3.36
CA HIS A 164 -3.08 0.94 -4.00
C HIS A 164 -3.97 1.33 -5.18
N ASP A 165 -3.57 2.37 -5.90
CA ASP A 165 -4.23 2.75 -7.15
C ASP A 165 -4.02 1.68 -8.25
N GLU A 166 -4.85 1.75 -9.30
CA GLU A 166 -4.74 0.88 -10.51
C GLU A 166 -4.82 -0.63 -10.26
N ASP A 167 -5.64 -1.06 -9.29
CA ASP A 167 -5.85 -2.48 -8.95
C ASP A 167 -4.57 -3.21 -8.49
N VAL A 168 -3.56 -2.44 -8.06
CA VAL A 168 -2.33 -2.94 -7.44
C VAL A 168 -2.54 -3.15 -5.95
N SER A 169 -2.02 -4.25 -5.42
CA SER A 169 -1.97 -4.52 -3.98
C SER A 169 -0.63 -5.10 -3.57
N THR A 170 -0.24 -4.86 -2.33
CA THR A 170 0.96 -5.46 -1.73
C THR A 170 0.59 -6.27 -0.49
N VAL A 171 1.23 -7.43 -0.34
CA VAL A 171 1.04 -8.32 0.82
C VAL A 171 2.35 -8.44 1.58
N TYR A 172 2.26 -8.33 2.90
CA TYR A 172 3.39 -8.44 3.83
C TYR A 172 3.06 -9.55 4.83
N ALA A 173 3.73 -10.69 4.72
CA ALA A 173 3.56 -11.84 5.59
C ALA A 173 4.85 -12.17 6.34
N SER A 174 4.79 -13.16 7.24
CA SER A 174 5.85 -13.50 8.19
C SER A 174 6.18 -12.39 9.19
N LEU A 175 5.23 -11.48 9.50
CA LEU A 175 5.47 -10.41 10.45
C LEU A 175 5.40 -10.91 11.91
N ALA A 176 6.31 -10.45 12.76
CA ALA A 176 6.32 -10.76 14.19
C ALA A 176 5.34 -9.88 14.98
N ASP A 177 5.18 -8.62 14.57
CA ASP A 177 4.20 -7.67 15.12
C ASP A 177 3.59 -6.80 14.03
N ILE A 178 2.45 -6.19 14.35
CA ILE A 178 1.70 -5.29 13.47
C ILE A 178 1.52 -3.95 14.19
N LYS A 179 1.83 -2.86 13.50
CA LYS A 179 1.70 -1.47 13.97
C LYS A 179 0.53 -0.70 13.34
N VAL A 180 -0.15 -1.29 12.37
CA VAL A 180 -1.28 -0.70 11.63
C VAL A 180 -2.58 -1.50 11.83
N GLN A 181 -3.70 -0.96 11.37
CA GLN A 181 -5.02 -1.60 11.47
C GLN A 181 -5.73 -1.53 10.12
N ALA A 182 -6.60 -2.49 9.83
CA ALA A 182 -7.45 -2.44 8.64
C ALA A 182 -8.26 -1.13 8.56
N GLY A 183 -8.33 -0.56 7.37
CA GLY A 183 -8.92 0.76 7.06
C GLY A 183 -7.99 1.95 7.29
N SER A 184 -6.74 1.73 7.71
CA SER A 184 -5.77 2.83 7.88
C SER A 184 -5.17 3.23 6.55
N GLU A 185 -5.06 4.53 6.30
CA GLU A 185 -4.21 5.07 5.23
C GLU A 185 -2.76 5.04 5.68
N VAL A 186 -1.87 4.57 4.80
CA VAL A 186 -0.42 4.59 5.00
C VAL A 186 0.26 5.26 3.83
N THR A 187 1.37 5.91 4.11
CA THR A 187 2.27 6.49 3.11
C THR A 187 3.45 5.56 2.87
N GLN A 188 4.03 5.59 1.67
CA GLN A 188 5.24 4.85 1.34
C GLN A 188 6.34 5.12 2.38
N GLY A 189 6.95 4.04 2.88
CA GLY A 189 7.97 4.09 3.93
C GLY A 189 7.41 4.05 5.35
N ASP A 190 6.10 4.13 5.57
CA ASP A 190 5.51 3.98 6.90
C ASP A 190 5.76 2.58 7.46
N VAL A 191 6.10 2.51 8.74
CA VAL A 191 6.39 1.24 9.41
C VAL A 191 5.10 0.46 9.68
N LEU A 192 4.99 -0.71 9.08
CA LEU A 192 3.84 -1.61 9.19
C LEU A 192 3.95 -2.58 10.37
N GLY A 193 5.17 -2.95 10.74
CA GLY A 193 5.46 -4.00 11.71
C GLY A 193 6.95 -4.34 11.78
N SER A 194 7.27 -5.54 12.26
CA SER A 194 8.63 -6.09 12.18
C SER A 194 8.65 -7.48 11.54
N ALA A 195 9.74 -7.79 10.86
CA ALA A 195 9.99 -9.09 10.26
C ALA A 195 10.09 -10.18 11.34
N GLY A 196 9.57 -11.36 11.03
CA GLY A 196 9.42 -12.48 11.95
C GLY A 196 9.73 -13.81 11.29
N GLN A 197 9.24 -14.88 11.91
CA GLN A 197 9.36 -16.25 11.41
C GLN A 197 7.98 -16.84 11.26
N ASN A 198 7.79 -17.69 10.25
CA ASN A 198 6.56 -18.43 10.03
C ASN A 198 6.84 -19.92 9.79
N SER A 199 5.78 -20.73 9.71
CA SER A 199 5.91 -22.17 9.54
C SER A 199 6.08 -22.59 8.07
N PHE A 200 5.65 -21.75 7.13
CA PHE A 200 5.69 -22.04 5.69
C PHE A 200 7.10 -21.83 5.11
N GLY A 201 7.71 -20.68 5.38
CA GLY A 201 9.04 -20.24 4.94
C GLY A 201 10.11 -20.38 6.02
N GLN A 202 10.14 -21.51 6.75
CA GLN A 202 11.13 -21.73 7.83
C GLN A 202 12.58 -21.61 7.36
N ALA A 203 12.85 -21.97 6.10
CA ALA A 203 14.18 -21.89 5.50
C ALA A 203 14.69 -20.45 5.38
N SER A 204 13.78 -19.47 5.27
CA SER A 204 14.08 -18.05 5.11
C SER A 204 14.44 -17.36 6.43
N GLY A 205 14.29 -18.06 7.57
CA GLY A 205 14.66 -17.52 8.89
C GLY A 205 13.79 -16.33 9.30
N VAL A 206 14.40 -15.29 9.89
CA VAL A 206 13.70 -14.04 10.19
C VAL A 206 13.57 -13.24 8.89
N HIS A 207 12.36 -13.12 8.36
CA HIS A 207 12.10 -12.52 7.06
C HIS A 207 10.72 -11.84 7.00
N VAL A 208 10.53 -11.02 5.98
CA VAL A 208 9.21 -10.64 5.47
C VAL A 208 8.99 -11.35 4.14
N HIS A 209 7.84 -11.99 3.98
CA HIS A 209 7.38 -12.44 2.67
C HIS A 209 6.61 -11.29 2.03
N PHE A 210 7.08 -10.82 0.88
CA PHE A 210 6.51 -9.68 0.18
C PHE A 210 5.95 -10.11 -1.17
N GLU A 211 4.68 -9.83 -1.40
CA GLU A 211 4.04 -10.05 -2.69
C GLU A 211 3.60 -8.72 -3.29
N LEU A 212 3.78 -8.60 -4.59
CA LEU A 212 3.15 -7.58 -5.41
C LEU A 212 2.06 -8.26 -6.23
N ARG A 213 0.86 -7.70 -6.22
CA ARG A 213 -0.29 -8.26 -6.94
C ARG A 213 -0.91 -7.19 -7.84
N ASN A 214 -1.31 -7.59 -9.04
CA ASN A 214 -2.09 -6.77 -9.96
C ASN A 214 -3.36 -7.50 -10.35
N GLU A 215 -4.51 -6.85 -10.23
CA GLU A 215 -5.84 -7.48 -10.41
C GLU A 215 -6.00 -8.78 -9.59
N GLY A 216 -5.31 -8.85 -8.44
CA GLY A 216 -5.27 -10.00 -7.54
C GLY A 216 -4.33 -11.14 -7.95
N GLN A 217 -3.65 -11.07 -9.09
CA GLN A 217 -2.62 -12.04 -9.50
C GLN A 217 -1.24 -11.62 -8.99
N PRO A 218 -0.45 -12.54 -8.41
CA PRO A 218 0.91 -12.25 -7.98
C PRO A 218 1.84 -12.03 -9.17
N VAL A 219 2.70 -11.03 -9.08
CA VAL A 219 3.67 -10.66 -10.11
C VAL A 219 5.05 -10.51 -9.47
N ASN A 220 6.13 -10.71 -10.24
CA ASN A 220 7.48 -10.66 -9.72
C ASN A 220 7.84 -9.25 -9.18
N PRO A 221 7.99 -9.05 -7.87
CA PRO A 221 8.31 -7.74 -7.31
C PRO A 221 9.70 -7.22 -7.72
N GLU A 222 10.65 -8.11 -7.99
CA GLU A 222 12.03 -7.74 -8.37
C GLU A 222 12.09 -6.95 -9.67
N SER A 223 11.15 -7.18 -10.59
CA SER A 223 11.06 -6.46 -11.86
C SER A 223 10.61 -5.00 -11.69
N PHE A 224 9.94 -4.68 -10.58
CA PHE A 224 9.27 -3.39 -10.37
C PHE A 224 9.95 -2.49 -9.33
N PHE A 225 10.91 -2.99 -8.53
CA PHE A 225 11.61 -2.12 -7.58
C PHE A 225 12.29 -0.93 -8.30
N GLY A 226 12.05 0.27 -7.77
CA GLY A 226 12.49 1.53 -8.35
C GLY A 226 11.72 1.98 -9.61
N GLN A 227 10.75 1.21 -10.09
CA GLN A 227 9.88 1.56 -11.22
C GLN A 227 8.60 2.27 -10.74
N PRO A 228 8.03 3.18 -11.54
CA PRO A 228 6.74 3.81 -11.23
C PRO A 228 5.62 2.76 -11.14
N SER A 229 4.68 2.94 -10.21
CA SER A 229 3.55 2.04 -10.01
C SER A 229 2.71 1.81 -11.28
N SER A 230 2.64 2.81 -12.15
CA SER A 230 1.92 2.73 -13.44
C SER A 230 2.49 1.69 -14.41
N LYS A 231 3.74 1.23 -14.22
CA LYS A 231 4.32 0.17 -15.06
C LYS A 231 3.77 -1.21 -14.72
N ILE A 232 3.37 -1.41 -13.46
CA ILE A 232 2.82 -2.68 -12.96
C ILE A 232 1.51 -3.00 -13.68
N SER A 233 0.66 -1.99 -13.88
CA SER A 233 -0.63 -2.15 -14.55
C SER A 233 -0.50 -2.31 -16.08
N GLU A 234 0.58 -1.82 -16.69
CA GLU A 234 0.86 -1.93 -18.13
C GLU A 234 1.47 -3.29 -18.51
N GLU A 235 2.52 -3.75 -17.80
CA GLU A 235 3.25 -4.97 -18.19
C GLU A 235 2.42 -6.24 -18.02
N VAL A 236 1.57 -6.30 -17.00
CA VAL A 236 0.68 -7.45 -16.76
C VAL A 236 -0.37 -7.59 -17.85
N LYS A 237 -0.79 -6.48 -18.49
CA LYS A 237 -1.70 -6.54 -19.65
C LYS A 237 -1.01 -7.14 -20.87
N GLU A 238 0.27 -6.85 -21.08
CA GLU A 238 1.03 -7.42 -22.19
C GLU A 238 1.32 -8.92 -21.98
N GLU A 239 1.62 -9.34 -20.74
CA GLU A 239 1.83 -10.76 -20.41
C GLU A 239 0.52 -11.58 -20.47
N ALA A 240 -0.59 -11.03 -19.95
CA ALA A 240 -1.89 -11.69 -20.01
C ALA A 240 -2.42 -11.83 -21.45
N GLU A 241 -2.09 -10.90 -22.36
CA GLU A 241 -2.41 -11.01 -23.78
C GLU A 241 -1.52 -12.04 -24.50
N ALA A 242 -0.25 -12.16 -24.12
CA ALA A 242 0.68 -13.17 -24.66
C ALA A 242 0.29 -14.60 -24.24
N GLU A 243 -0.21 -14.80 -23.01
CA GLU A 243 -0.66 -16.12 -22.54
C GLU A 243 -1.99 -16.56 -23.19
N LYS A 244 -2.88 -15.61 -23.49
CA LYS A 244 -4.19 -15.89 -24.11
C LYS A 244 -4.12 -16.36 -25.56
N GLU A 245 -3.03 -16.09 -26.27
CA GLU A 245 -2.80 -16.62 -27.63
C GLU A 245 -2.34 -18.10 -27.61
N THR A 246 -2.03 -18.67 -26.45
CA THR A 246 -1.43 -20.02 -26.36
C THR A 246 -2.44 -21.13 -26.00
N GLU A 247 -3.69 -20.81 -25.60
CA GLU A 247 -4.70 -21.81 -25.22
C GLU A 247 -5.89 -21.98 -26.20
N VAL A 248 -5.65 -22.79 -27.26
CA VAL A 248 -6.47 -23.83 -27.96
C VAL A 248 -7.84 -23.51 -28.63
N PRO A 249 -8.20 -24.23 -29.73
CA PRO A 249 -9.01 -25.44 -29.50
C PRO A 249 -8.65 -26.68 -30.35
N SER A 250 -8.99 -27.83 -29.74
CA SER A 250 -9.01 -29.20 -30.26
C SER A 250 -10.11 -29.44 -31.33
N ALA A 251 -9.94 -30.55 -32.07
CA ALA A 251 -10.85 -31.26 -33.02
C ALA A 251 -10.69 -30.85 -34.51
N GLU A 252 -10.63 -31.73 -35.54
CA GLU A 252 -11.20 -33.06 -35.85
C GLU A 252 -10.29 -33.80 -36.88
N ASP A 253 -10.07 -35.12 -36.76
CA ASP A 253 -10.61 -36.20 -37.63
C ASP A 253 -10.17 -36.18 -39.12
N ASP A 254 -9.42 -37.22 -39.58
CA ASP A 254 -9.89 -38.23 -40.56
C ASP A 254 -8.73 -39.10 -41.14
N SER A 255 -8.99 -40.42 -41.17
CA SER A 255 -8.49 -41.48 -42.07
C SER A 255 -7.03 -41.98 -42.11
N ALA A 256 -6.89 -43.22 -41.63
CA ALA A 256 -5.93 -44.28 -42.03
C ALA A 256 -6.12 -44.71 -43.53
N PRO A 257 -5.41 -45.69 -44.18
CA PRO A 257 -4.65 -46.82 -43.59
C PRO A 257 -3.37 -47.32 -44.34
N ALA A 258 -2.59 -48.21 -43.72
CA ALA A 258 -2.22 -49.56 -44.24
C ALA A 258 -1.02 -50.21 -43.50
N GLU A 259 -1.31 -51.38 -42.90
CA GLU A 259 -0.54 -52.65 -42.78
C GLU A 259 0.90 -52.61 -42.20
N ASP A 260 1.33 -53.48 -41.27
CA ASP A 260 1.28 -54.95 -41.33
C ASP A 260 1.73 -55.57 -39.98
N SER A 261 1.24 -56.80 -39.75
CA SER A 261 1.76 -57.88 -38.90
C SER A 261 1.23 -58.05 -37.47
N ALA A 262 0.23 -58.95 -37.42
CA ALA A 262 -0.10 -59.94 -36.39
C ALA A 262 1.13 -60.47 -35.62
N GLU A 263 1.04 -60.96 -34.38
CA GLU A 263 0.20 -62.09 -33.96
C GLU A 263 0.20 -62.16 -32.41
N GLU A 264 -0.96 -62.34 -31.81
CA GLU A 264 -1.12 -62.77 -30.41
C GLU A 264 -0.79 -64.27 -30.27
N PRO A 265 -0.73 -64.80 -29.03
CA PRO A 265 -1.99 -65.38 -28.54
C PRO A 265 -2.28 -65.09 -27.07
N GLU A 266 -3.57 -64.82 -26.84
CA GLU A 266 -4.37 -65.09 -25.65
C GLU A 266 -4.06 -66.46 -24.99
N VAL A 267 -4.22 -66.62 -23.66
CA VAL A 267 -5.42 -67.19 -22.99
C VAL A 267 -5.14 -67.42 -21.47
N SER A 268 -6.15 -67.10 -20.66
CA SER A 268 -6.70 -67.89 -19.51
C SER A 268 -6.48 -67.42 -18.07
N ASP A 269 -7.62 -67.08 -17.48
CA ASP A 269 -7.96 -66.98 -16.06
C ASP A 269 -7.79 -68.30 -15.27
N GLU A 270 -7.48 -68.12 -13.97
CA GLU A 270 -8.16 -68.65 -12.75
C GLU A 270 -7.23 -69.19 -11.64
N PRO A 271 -7.68 -69.09 -10.37
CA PRO A 271 -6.85 -69.16 -9.17
C PRO A 271 -6.75 -70.58 -8.59
N ASN A 272 -5.79 -70.81 -7.69
CA ASN A 272 -5.87 -71.97 -6.80
C ASN A 272 -5.31 -71.65 -5.41
N ASP A 273 -6.19 -71.78 -4.42
CA ASP A 273 -5.88 -72.00 -3.02
C ASP A 273 -5.12 -73.32 -2.84
N GLU A 274 -4.13 -73.34 -1.96
CA GLU A 274 -3.84 -74.50 -1.12
C GLU A 274 -3.48 -74.00 0.29
N GLU A 275 -4.47 -74.07 1.18
CA GLU A 275 -4.22 -74.25 2.60
C GLU A 275 -3.58 -75.63 2.83
N LEU A 276 -2.57 -75.71 3.69
CA LEU A 276 -2.45 -76.86 4.58
C LEU A 276 -1.89 -76.45 5.95
N ASN A 277 -2.80 -76.59 6.91
CA ASN A 277 -2.68 -76.55 8.36
C ASN A 277 -1.47 -77.28 8.95
N THR A 278 -0.98 -76.75 10.07
CA THR A 278 -1.01 -77.40 11.41
C THR A 278 -0.74 -76.29 12.44
N ASP A 279 -1.68 -75.92 13.33
CA ASP A 279 -2.03 -76.62 14.59
C ASP A 279 -0.77 -76.81 15.48
N GLU A 280 -0.62 -76.37 16.73
CA GLU A 280 -1.55 -75.97 17.79
C GLU A 280 -0.73 -75.23 18.88
N ASP A 281 -1.41 -74.33 19.59
CA ASP A 281 -1.13 -73.69 20.89
C ASP A 281 -1.06 -74.75 22.05
N PRO A 282 -1.16 -74.47 23.37
CA PRO A 282 -0.72 -73.37 24.26
C PRO A 282 -0.07 -73.90 25.58
N ALA A 283 0.37 -72.99 26.46
CA ALA A 283 0.30 -73.03 27.95
C ALA A 283 1.49 -72.24 28.56
N ASP A 284 1.26 -71.06 29.14
CA ASP A 284 0.81 -70.82 30.52
C ASP A 284 1.84 -71.24 31.60
N ASN A 285 2.43 -70.22 32.27
CA ASN A 285 2.65 -70.23 33.71
C ASN A 285 2.98 -68.81 34.23
N THR A 286 1.91 -68.19 34.70
CA THR A 286 1.72 -67.47 35.98
C THR A 286 2.90 -67.25 36.97
N GLU A 287 2.83 -66.04 37.57
CA GLU A 287 3.15 -65.62 38.96
C GLU A 287 4.56 -65.13 39.35
N GLY A 288 4.58 -63.92 39.95
CA GLY A 288 5.73 -63.29 40.60
C GLY A 288 5.51 -61.82 40.98
N GLU A 289 4.57 -61.57 41.89
CA GLU A 289 4.26 -60.28 42.53
C GLU A 289 5.31 -59.88 43.60
N GLN A 290 5.72 -58.60 43.67
CA GLN A 290 5.91 -57.80 44.91
C GLN A 290 6.64 -56.45 44.67
N THR A 291 6.01 -55.36 45.11
CA THR A 291 6.52 -53.99 45.36
C THR A 291 6.93 -53.85 46.86
N PRO A 292 7.20 -52.65 47.43
CA PRO A 292 8.14 -51.53 47.14
C PRO A 292 9.04 -51.23 48.40
N ASP A 293 9.51 -49.98 48.57
CA ASP A 293 10.18 -49.33 49.74
C ASP A 293 11.71 -49.13 49.57
N GLU A 294 12.38 -48.09 50.05
CA GLU A 294 12.09 -46.79 50.66
C GLU A 294 13.44 -46.01 50.67
N ASP A 295 13.36 -44.68 50.78
CA ASP A 295 14.31 -43.77 51.44
C ASP A 295 15.84 -43.86 51.28
N SER A 296 16.43 -42.74 50.86
CA SER A 296 17.53 -42.09 51.60
C SER A 296 17.74 -40.64 51.13
N ALA A 297 17.21 -39.71 51.91
CA ALA A 297 17.69 -38.34 51.98
C ALA A 297 18.90 -38.27 52.94
N SER A 298 19.99 -37.61 52.53
CA SER A 298 20.78 -36.72 53.41
C SER A 298 21.97 -36.07 52.68
N SER A 299 21.90 -34.74 52.53
CA SER A 299 22.85 -33.72 53.01
C SER A 299 24.35 -33.86 52.76
N ILE A 300 24.97 -32.86 52.09
CA ILE A 300 25.99 -31.89 52.59
C ILE A 300 26.45 -30.98 51.41
N SER A 301 26.12 -29.69 51.34
CA SER A 301 26.86 -28.51 51.82
C SER A 301 28.39 -28.58 51.72
N THR A 302 29.01 -27.71 50.91
CA THR A 302 30.17 -26.85 51.26
C THR A 302 30.52 -25.90 50.11
N THR A 303 30.26 -24.61 50.33
CA THR A 303 30.90 -23.42 49.74
C THR A 303 32.33 -23.26 50.29
N GLN A 304 33.26 -22.74 49.47
CA GLN A 304 34.50 -22.00 49.81
C GLN A 304 35.30 -21.89 48.49
N THR A 305 36.01 -20.83 48.11
CA THR A 305 36.25 -19.45 48.56
C THR A 305 36.91 -18.78 47.35
#